data_AF-A0A564Q3U3-F1
#
_entry.id   AF-A0A564Q3U3-F1
#
_cell.length_a   1.000
_cell.length_b   1.000
_cell.length_c   1.000
_cell.angle_alpha   90.00
_cell.angle_beta   90.00
_cell.angle_gamma   90.00
#
_symmetry.space_group_name_H-M   'P 1'
#
loop_
_entity.id
_entity.type
_entity.pdbx_description
1 polymer ?
#
loop_
_entity_poly.entity_id
_entity_poly.type
_entity_poly.pdbx_seq_one_letter_code
_entity_poly.pdbx_strand_id
1 'polypeptide(L)'
;MGGGLTKSTEGDLHITKRRVYFNVDEIIVDASKCNGCGICVSSCPDDAMSLEEPLIKDGHLVKKPLVMIDENKCSFCAICPRACPFDAIIYKRDGKVVDPIEDDDFPNFSMEEKAFEGELAINDCYACVEICPCEALKKNDERRCTPDIDMEKCILCGACVNVCPEGRLTIYRERIKYGDARSGTWFRAFLNLTDDKIYAREMLETSIETSKKLL
;
A
#
# COMPACT_ATOMS: atom_id res chain seq x y z
N MET A 1 -28.06 -23.07 3.03
CA MET A 1 -26.76 -23.72 3.34
C MET A 1 -25.71 -22.62 3.33
N GLY A 2 -24.86 -22.54 4.36
CA GLY A 2 -24.07 -21.32 4.64
C GLY A 2 -23.12 -20.92 3.52
N GLY A 3 -23.16 -19.65 3.11
CA GLY A 3 -22.11 -19.03 2.31
C GLY A 3 -20.87 -18.85 3.17
N GLY A 4 -19.98 -19.84 3.17
CA GLY A 4 -18.80 -19.85 4.02
C GLY A 4 -17.76 -18.81 3.60
N LEU A 5 -17.18 -18.15 4.60
CA LEU A 5 -15.84 -17.58 4.52
C LEU A 5 -14.83 -18.70 4.75
N THR A 6 -13.77 -18.74 3.94
CA THR A 6 -12.71 -19.75 4.03
C THR A 6 -11.36 -19.16 3.68
N LYS A 7 -10.32 -19.57 4.41
CA LYS A 7 -8.92 -19.39 4.02
C LYS A 7 -8.28 -20.72 3.62
N SER A 8 -7.37 -20.67 2.66
CA SER A 8 -6.47 -21.76 2.30
C SER A 8 -5.12 -21.22 1.83
N THR A 9 -4.10 -22.08 1.78
CA THR A 9 -2.79 -21.77 1.22
C THR A 9 -2.41 -22.86 0.22
N GLU A 10 -2.01 -22.47 -0.98
CA GLU A 10 -1.64 -23.36 -2.08
C GLU A 10 -0.25 -22.94 -2.60
N GLY A 11 0.81 -23.53 -2.04
CA GLY A 11 2.18 -23.05 -2.27
C GLY A 11 2.37 -21.64 -1.70
N ASP A 12 2.86 -20.72 -2.53
CA ASP A 12 3.01 -19.29 -2.18
C ASP A 12 1.69 -18.49 -2.26
N LEU A 13 0.58 -19.12 -2.66
CA LEU A 13 -0.71 -18.44 -2.81
C LEU A 13 -1.54 -18.53 -1.54
N HIS A 14 -1.76 -17.40 -0.87
CA HIS A 14 -2.65 -17.27 0.28
C HIS A 14 -4.03 -16.83 -0.20
N ILE A 15 -5.02 -17.72 -0.11
CA ILE A 15 -6.35 -17.55 -0.70
C ILE A 15 -7.35 -17.23 0.41
N THR A 16 -8.00 -16.07 0.31
CA THR A 16 -9.15 -15.68 1.13
C THR A 16 -10.39 -15.68 0.25
N LYS A 17 -11.44 -16.41 0.64
CA LYS A 17 -12.56 -16.77 -0.22
C LYS A 17 -13.89 -16.62 0.49
N ARG A 18 -14.91 -16.12 -0.23
CA ARG A 18 -16.28 -15.92 0.26
C ARG A 18 -17.29 -16.36 -0.78
N ARG A 19 -18.29 -17.15 -0.37
CA ARG A 19 -19.47 -17.45 -1.20
C ARG A 19 -20.64 -16.56 -0.78
N VAL A 20 -21.17 -15.76 -1.71
CA VAL A 20 -22.36 -14.92 -1.49
C VAL A 20 -23.44 -15.31 -2.50
N TYR A 21 -24.51 -15.94 -2.01
CA TYR A 21 -25.54 -16.60 -2.84
C TYR A 21 -24.92 -17.56 -3.87
N PHE A 22 -24.90 -17.17 -5.14
CA PHE A 22 -24.39 -17.95 -6.27
C PHE A 22 -22.90 -17.68 -6.52
N ASN A 23 -22.44 -16.46 -6.22
CA ASN A 23 -21.13 -15.94 -6.57
C ASN A 23 -20.05 -16.41 -5.58
N VAL A 24 -18.83 -16.55 -6.08
CA VAL A 24 -17.63 -16.85 -5.31
C VAL A 24 -16.59 -15.76 -5.55
N ASP A 25 -16.34 -14.96 -4.52
CA ASP A 25 -15.27 -13.97 -4.48
C ASP A 25 -13.99 -14.60 -3.90
N GLU A 26 -12.84 -14.36 -4.50
CA GLU A 26 -11.53 -14.80 -4.01
C GLU A 26 -10.54 -13.62 -4.08
N ILE A 27 -9.85 -13.33 -2.99
CA ILE A 27 -8.65 -12.49 -2.97
C ILE A 27 -7.46 -13.39 -2.67
N ILE A 28 -6.46 -13.36 -3.54
CA ILE A 28 -5.28 -14.22 -3.50
C ILE A 28 -4.06 -13.33 -3.34
N VAL A 29 -3.25 -13.56 -2.30
CA VAL A 29 -1.94 -12.93 -2.13
C VAL A 29 -0.87 -13.92 -2.60
N ASP A 30 -0.08 -13.50 -3.58
CA ASP A 30 1.10 -14.22 -4.06
C ASP A 30 2.32 -13.81 -3.23
N ALA A 31 2.71 -14.66 -2.28
CA ALA A 31 3.83 -14.41 -1.38
C ALA A 31 5.18 -14.35 -2.11
N SER A 32 5.31 -14.94 -3.30
CA SER A 32 6.54 -14.85 -4.10
C SER A 32 6.76 -13.41 -4.56
N LYS A 33 5.71 -12.76 -5.07
CA LYS A 33 5.72 -11.36 -5.56
C LYS A 33 5.57 -10.31 -4.46
N CYS A 34 4.85 -10.62 -3.38
CA CYS A 34 4.58 -9.66 -2.31
C CYS A 34 5.89 -9.20 -1.66
N ASN A 35 6.19 -7.89 -1.64
CA ASN A 35 7.38 -7.35 -0.97
C ASN A 35 7.10 -6.79 0.43
N GLY A 36 5.86 -6.83 0.92
CA GLY A 36 5.51 -6.34 2.24
C GLY A 36 5.45 -4.81 2.39
N CYS A 37 5.35 -4.05 1.29
CA CYS A 37 5.33 -2.58 1.34
C CYS A 37 4.19 -1.96 2.17
N GLY A 38 3.06 -2.67 2.33
CA GLY A 38 1.92 -2.24 3.15
C GLY A 38 0.91 -1.30 2.45
N ILE A 39 1.06 -0.98 1.16
CA ILE A 39 0.12 -0.08 0.45
C ILE A 39 -1.32 -0.59 0.55
N CYS A 40 -1.55 -1.88 0.27
CA CYS A 40 -2.86 -2.52 0.39
C CYS A 40 -3.42 -2.58 1.83
N VAL A 41 -2.55 -2.48 2.85
CA VAL A 41 -2.97 -2.34 4.26
C VAL A 41 -3.51 -0.92 4.46
N SER A 42 -2.73 0.10 4.08
CA SER A 42 -3.16 1.51 4.20
C SER A 42 -4.36 1.87 3.33
N SER A 43 -4.61 1.15 2.23
CA SER A 43 -5.74 1.37 1.32
C SER A 43 -6.97 0.52 1.62
N CYS A 44 -6.96 -0.29 2.69
CA CYS A 44 -8.09 -1.17 3.01
C CYS A 44 -9.16 -0.40 3.79
N PRO A 45 -10.38 -0.19 3.24
CA PRO A 45 -11.41 0.62 3.92
C PRO A 45 -12.05 -0.08 5.13
N ASP A 46 -11.82 -1.39 5.28
CA ASP A 46 -12.40 -2.23 6.34
C ASP A 46 -11.40 -2.56 7.46
N ASP A 47 -10.17 -2.02 7.42
CA ASP A 47 -9.03 -2.41 8.26
C ASP A 47 -8.84 -3.95 8.32
N ALA A 48 -9.08 -4.59 7.19
CA ALA A 48 -9.09 -6.04 7.00
C ALA A 48 -7.73 -6.60 6.55
N MET A 49 -6.66 -5.82 6.61
CA MET A 49 -5.31 -6.26 6.25
C MET A 49 -4.29 -5.86 7.29
N SER A 50 -3.22 -6.65 7.40
CA SER A 50 -2.06 -6.40 8.25
C SER A 50 -0.80 -6.94 7.58
N LEU A 51 0.37 -6.63 8.15
CA LEU A 51 1.64 -7.26 7.79
C LEU A 51 2.03 -8.26 8.88
N GLU A 52 2.55 -9.43 8.49
CA GLU A 52 3.34 -10.27 9.38
C GLU A 52 4.60 -9.53 9.84
N GLU A 53 5.12 -9.86 11.02
CA GLU A 53 6.40 -9.31 11.48
C GLU A 53 7.55 -9.79 10.57
N PRO A 54 8.45 -8.90 10.12
CA PRO A 54 9.65 -9.27 9.39
C PRO A 54 10.63 -9.99 10.33
N LEU A 55 11.34 -11.00 9.82
CA LEU A 55 12.45 -11.60 10.55
C LEU A 55 13.76 -10.93 10.13
N ILE A 56 14.39 -10.22 11.06
CA ILE A 56 15.73 -9.66 10.91
C ILE A 56 16.68 -10.47 11.80
N LYS A 57 17.83 -10.86 11.25
CA LYS A 57 18.89 -11.56 11.99
C LYS A 57 20.24 -10.96 11.63
N ASP A 58 21.06 -10.67 12.64
CA ASP A 58 22.42 -10.15 12.48
C ASP A 58 22.49 -8.89 11.56
N GLY A 59 21.43 -8.07 11.56
CA GLY A 59 21.30 -6.84 10.74
C GLY A 59 20.67 -7.03 9.35
N HIS A 60 20.43 -8.28 8.92
CA HIS A 60 19.93 -8.62 7.58
C HIS A 60 18.48 -9.13 7.58
N LEU A 61 17.73 -8.83 6.51
CA LEU A 61 16.38 -9.34 6.32
C LEU A 61 16.40 -10.84 5.96
N VAL A 62 15.90 -11.68 6.86
CA VAL A 62 15.78 -13.15 6.67
C VAL A 62 14.39 -13.52 6.15
N LYS A 63 13.34 -12.83 6.59
CA LYS A 63 11.97 -13.00 6.10
C LYS A 63 11.34 -11.64 5.88
N LYS A 64 10.96 -11.35 4.63
CA LYS A 64 10.13 -10.18 4.28
C LYS A 64 8.75 -10.28 4.95
N PRO A 65 8.13 -9.16 5.37
CA PRO A 65 6.79 -9.18 5.91
C PRO A 65 5.79 -9.52 4.79
N LEU A 66 4.79 -10.36 5.09
CA LEU A 66 3.74 -10.74 4.15
C LEU A 66 2.41 -10.10 4.53
N VAL A 67 1.57 -9.80 3.53
CA VAL A 67 0.24 -9.24 3.76
C VAL A 67 -0.71 -10.35 4.19
N MET A 68 -1.34 -10.16 5.35
CA MET A 68 -2.38 -11.02 5.89
C MET A 68 -3.73 -10.33 5.79
N ILE A 69 -4.76 -11.07 5.40
CA ILE A 69 -6.14 -10.57 5.28
C ILE A 69 -6.96 -11.16 6.44
N ASP A 70 -7.76 -10.35 7.14
CA ASP A 70 -8.83 -10.81 8.03
C ASP A 70 -10.09 -11.07 7.21
N GLU A 71 -10.45 -12.34 7.05
CA GLU A 71 -11.59 -12.78 6.25
C GLU A 71 -12.93 -12.33 6.83
N ASN A 72 -12.99 -12.05 8.14
CA ASN A 72 -14.20 -11.64 8.83
C ASN A 72 -14.51 -10.15 8.67
N LYS A 73 -13.47 -9.34 8.37
CA LYS A 73 -13.59 -7.92 8.07
C LYS A 73 -13.65 -7.63 6.57
N CYS A 74 -12.99 -8.44 5.74
CA CYS A 74 -12.83 -8.14 4.32
C CYS A 74 -14.18 -8.08 3.59
N SER A 75 -14.52 -6.90 3.04
CA SER A 75 -15.72 -6.73 2.19
C SER A 75 -15.57 -7.34 0.78
N PHE A 76 -14.35 -7.73 0.39
CA PHE A 76 -13.96 -8.12 -0.98
C PHE A 76 -14.20 -7.00 -2.01
N CYS A 77 -13.95 -5.74 -1.62
CA CYS A 77 -14.03 -4.56 -2.48
C CYS A 77 -12.99 -4.49 -3.61
N ALA A 78 -11.97 -5.37 -3.60
CA ALA A 78 -10.92 -5.47 -4.62
C ALA A 78 -10.10 -4.18 -4.88
N ILE A 79 -9.99 -3.26 -3.90
CA ILE A 79 -9.03 -2.14 -3.96
C ILE A 79 -7.58 -2.65 -3.91
N CYS A 80 -7.34 -3.70 -3.13
CA CYS A 80 -6.00 -4.26 -2.88
C CYS A 80 -5.22 -4.82 -4.11
N PRO A 81 -5.81 -5.54 -5.10
CA PRO A 81 -5.10 -5.88 -6.33
C PRO A 81 -4.65 -4.63 -7.10
N ARG A 82 -5.52 -3.64 -7.28
CA ARG A 82 -5.21 -2.43 -8.06
C ARG A 82 -4.21 -1.51 -7.35
N ALA A 83 -4.24 -1.49 -6.01
CA ALA A 83 -3.29 -0.77 -5.16
C ALA A 83 -1.92 -1.48 -5.02
N CYS A 84 -1.75 -2.70 -5.56
CA CYS A 84 -0.50 -3.43 -5.49
C CYS A 84 0.36 -3.17 -6.75
N PRO A 85 1.45 -2.39 -6.68
CA PRO A 85 2.29 -2.10 -7.85
C PRO A 85 3.21 -3.26 -8.25
N PHE A 86 2.98 -4.46 -7.70
CA PHE A 86 3.79 -5.67 -7.89
C PHE A 86 2.96 -6.86 -8.41
N ASP A 87 1.69 -6.66 -8.75
CA ASP A 87 0.73 -7.70 -9.16
C ASP A 87 0.72 -8.93 -8.22
N ALA A 88 0.95 -8.67 -6.93
CA ALA A 88 1.05 -9.67 -5.87
C ALA A 88 -0.28 -9.94 -5.17
N ILE A 89 -1.34 -9.22 -5.54
CA ILE A 89 -2.69 -9.45 -5.04
C ILE A 89 -3.60 -9.59 -6.27
N ILE A 90 -4.38 -10.66 -6.31
CA ILE A 90 -5.26 -11.01 -7.44
C ILE A 90 -6.67 -11.13 -6.88
N TYR A 91 -7.63 -10.47 -7.53
CA TYR A 91 -9.05 -10.69 -7.28
C TYR A 91 -9.66 -11.59 -8.35
N LYS A 92 -10.51 -12.53 -7.93
CA LYS A 92 -11.34 -13.34 -8.82
C LYS A 92 -12.80 -13.30 -8.39
N ARG A 93 -13.68 -13.36 -9.38
CA ARG A 93 -15.10 -13.67 -9.21
C ARG A 93 -15.46 -14.86 -10.09
N ASP A 94 -16.07 -15.87 -9.49
CA ASP A 94 -16.47 -17.12 -10.13
C ASP A 94 -15.33 -17.80 -10.92
N GLY A 95 -14.13 -17.77 -10.33
CA GLY A 95 -12.90 -18.37 -10.86
C GLY A 95 -12.20 -17.56 -11.97
N LYS A 96 -12.82 -16.48 -12.48
CA LYS A 96 -12.21 -15.57 -13.45
C LYS A 96 -11.49 -14.44 -12.73
N VAL A 97 -10.31 -14.04 -13.22
CA VAL A 97 -9.73 -12.75 -12.83
C VAL A 97 -10.62 -11.66 -13.41
N VAL A 98 -11.01 -10.71 -12.58
CA VAL A 98 -11.87 -9.57 -12.97
C VAL A 98 -11.32 -8.34 -12.29
N ASP A 99 -11.15 -7.25 -13.02
CA ASP A 99 -11.07 -5.93 -12.39
C ASP A 99 -12.50 -5.39 -12.23
N PRO A 100 -12.99 -5.09 -11.02
CA PRO A 100 -14.32 -4.53 -10.84
C PRO A 100 -14.37 -3.01 -11.02
N ILE A 101 -13.26 -2.37 -11.42
CA ILE A 101 -13.15 -0.95 -11.71
C ILE A 101 -12.73 -0.79 -13.19
N GLU A 102 -13.41 0.07 -13.94
CA GLU A 102 -13.04 0.37 -15.33
C GLU A 102 -11.88 1.38 -15.36
N ASP A 103 -10.99 1.28 -16.36
CA ASP A 103 -9.71 2.01 -16.41
C ASP A 103 -9.85 3.54 -16.29
N ASP A 104 -10.98 4.10 -16.72
CA ASP A 104 -11.26 5.54 -16.79
C ASP A 104 -11.45 6.21 -15.40
N ASP A 105 -11.74 5.43 -14.34
CA ASP A 105 -11.99 5.92 -12.98
C ASP A 105 -10.73 5.90 -12.06
N PHE A 106 -9.57 5.50 -12.58
CA PHE A 106 -8.35 5.27 -11.79
C PHE A 106 -7.20 6.26 -12.12
N PRO A 107 -6.60 6.95 -11.13
CA PRO A 107 -5.45 7.82 -11.38
C PRO A 107 -4.18 7.00 -11.66
N ASN A 108 -3.63 7.15 -12.87
CA ASN A 108 -2.33 6.55 -13.21
C ASN A 108 -1.18 7.21 -12.43
N PHE A 109 -0.39 6.39 -11.71
CA PHE A 109 0.80 6.85 -10.99
C PHE A 109 2.01 6.93 -11.95
N SER A 110 2.45 8.14 -12.31
CA SER A 110 3.73 8.33 -13.03
C SER A 110 4.91 8.41 -12.05
N MET A 111 5.93 7.58 -12.29
CA MET A 111 7.15 7.51 -11.45
C MET A 111 8.19 8.57 -11.85
N GLU A 112 7.92 9.86 -11.62
CA GLU A 112 8.81 10.92 -12.14
C GLU A 112 9.43 11.85 -11.07
N GLU A 113 8.83 12.05 -9.88
CA GLU A 113 9.37 13.00 -8.88
C GLU A 113 9.12 12.59 -7.40
N LYS A 114 9.80 13.31 -6.50
CA LYS A 114 10.02 13.06 -5.06
C LYS A 114 9.48 14.20 -4.16
N ALA A 115 9.69 14.16 -2.83
CA ALA A 115 9.54 15.37 -1.99
C ALA A 115 10.18 15.41 -0.56
N PHE A 116 10.18 14.36 0.27
CA PHE A 116 10.37 14.52 1.75
C PHE A 116 11.75 14.12 2.34
N GLU A 117 12.13 14.75 3.46
CA GLU A 117 13.49 14.72 4.08
C GLU A 117 13.49 14.53 5.64
N GLY A 118 14.61 14.10 6.24
CA GLY A 118 14.81 13.98 7.72
C GLY A 118 16.07 13.18 8.18
N GLU A 119 16.40 13.14 9.48
CA GLU A 119 17.56 12.42 10.08
C GLU A 119 17.24 11.66 11.41
N LEU A 120 17.85 10.49 11.66
CA LEU A 120 17.92 9.80 12.98
C LEU A 120 18.99 8.65 13.03
N ALA A 121 19.38 8.13 14.21
CA ALA A 121 20.65 7.36 14.43
C ALA A 121 20.58 6.08 15.30
N ILE A 122 21.52 5.11 15.07
CA ILE A 122 21.99 3.91 15.85
C ILE A 122 21.82 2.47 15.24
N ASN A 123 22.92 1.72 15.16
CA ASN A 123 23.08 0.29 14.77
C ASN A 123 22.87 -0.07 13.29
N ASP A 124 23.80 -0.87 12.75
CA ASP A 124 24.01 -1.14 11.31
C ASP A 124 22.93 -2.02 10.65
N CYS A 125 21.70 -1.51 10.61
CA CYS A 125 20.56 -2.07 9.87
C CYS A 125 20.47 -1.40 8.49
N TYR A 126 20.35 -2.21 7.43
CA TYR A 126 20.18 -1.73 6.05
C TYR A 126 18.89 -2.24 5.39
N ALA A 127 17.93 -2.75 6.17
CA ALA A 127 16.65 -3.25 5.65
C ALA A 127 15.90 -2.18 4.82
N CYS A 128 16.04 -0.90 5.15
CA CYS A 128 15.49 0.23 4.38
C CYS A 128 16.14 0.43 3.00
N VAL A 129 17.39 0.00 2.81
CA VAL A 129 18.10 -0.07 1.52
C VAL A 129 17.61 -1.31 0.75
N GLU A 130 17.61 -2.47 1.41
CA GLU A 130 17.20 -3.76 0.82
C GLU A 130 15.73 -3.77 0.35
N ILE A 131 14.82 -3.08 1.05
CA ILE A 131 13.39 -3.01 0.70
C ILE A 131 13.08 -2.02 -0.43
N CYS A 132 14.01 -1.13 -0.81
CA CYS A 132 13.71 0.03 -1.65
C CYS A 132 13.46 -0.37 -3.11
N PRO A 133 12.22 -0.32 -3.64
CA PRO A 133 11.93 -0.78 -5.00
C PRO A 133 12.44 0.16 -6.09
N CYS A 134 12.86 1.38 -5.72
CA CYS A 134 13.36 2.41 -6.63
C CYS A 134 14.84 2.75 -6.39
N GLU A 135 15.58 1.93 -5.65
CA GLU A 135 17.03 2.09 -5.38
C GLU A 135 17.44 3.52 -4.95
N ALA A 136 16.58 4.16 -4.18
CA ALA A 136 16.72 5.55 -3.77
C ALA A 136 17.45 5.71 -2.43
N LEU A 137 17.57 4.62 -1.67
CA LEU A 137 18.33 4.59 -0.42
C LEU A 137 19.62 3.82 -0.69
N LYS A 138 20.77 4.41 -0.33
CA LYS A 138 22.08 3.77 -0.37
C LYS A 138 22.64 3.64 1.05
N LYS A 139 23.51 2.67 1.26
CA LYS A 139 24.28 2.57 2.51
C LYS A 139 25.24 3.77 2.60
N ASN A 140 25.11 4.56 3.68
CA ASN A 140 26.11 5.54 4.08
C ASN A 140 27.09 4.87 5.07
N ASP A 141 28.38 4.92 4.78
CA ASP A 141 29.44 4.33 5.63
C ASP A 141 29.87 5.26 6.79
N GLU A 142 29.62 6.57 6.67
CA GLU A 142 29.89 7.58 7.70
C GLU A 142 28.73 7.70 8.71
N ARG A 143 27.48 7.58 8.23
CA ARG A 143 26.23 7.75 8.99
C ARG A 143 25.49 6.42 9.17
N ARG A 144 25.92 5.63 10.16
CA ARG A 144 25.32 4.30 10.47
C ARG A 144 23.82 4.38 10.73
N CYS A 145 23.06 3.47 10.12
CA CYS A 145 21.59 3.41 10.14
C CYS A 145 20.86 4.61 9.49
N THR A 146 21.59 5.57 8.91
CA THR A 146 21.03 6.71 8.20
C THR A 146 21.42 6.56 6.72
N PRO A 147 20.62 5.85 5.91
CA PRO A 147 20.94 5.67 4.49
C PRO A 147 21.02 7.01 3.77
N ASP A 148 21.89 7.09 2.76
CA ASP A 148 21.86 8.22 1.82
C ASP A 148 20.62 8.09 0.97
N ILE A 149 19.66 8.98 1.22
CA ILE A 149 18.46 9.13 0.42
C ILE A 149 18.86 10.07 -0.73
N ASP A 150 19.14 9.49 -1.90
CA ASP A 150 19.06 10.20 -3.19
C ASP A 150 17.76 11.03 -3.17
N MET A 151 17.69 12.26 -3.71
CA MET A 151 16.45 13.06 -3.78
C MET A 151 15.83 13.30 -5.19
N GLU A 152 16.09 12.41 -6.16
CA GLU A 152 15.31 12.30 -7.43
C GLU A 152 14.40 11.01 -7.57
N LYS A 153 14.90 9.79 -7.35
CA LYS A 153 14.17 8.48 -7.39
C LYS A 153 12.90 8.24 -6.49
N CYS A 154 13.03 8.01 -5.17
CA CYS A 154 12.04 8.21 -4.07
C CYS A 154 10.53 8.39 -4.31
N ILE A 155 9.76 7.39 -4.67
CA ILE A 155 8.29 7.58 -4.79
C ILE A 155 7.52 7.70 -3.44
N LEU A 156 8.20 7.79 -2.29
CA LEU A 156 7.61 8.06 -0.96
C LEU A 156 6.53 7.04 -0.51
N CYS A 157 6.66 5.80 -0.99
CA CYS A 157 5.71 4.71 -0.74
C CYS A 157 5.60 4.29 0.74
N GLY A 158 6.62 4.55 1.58
CA GLY A 158 6.64 4.14 2.99
C GLY A 158 7.28 2.78 3.29
N ALA A 159 7.72 2.02 2.27
CA ALA A 159 8.35 0.72 2.49
C ALA A 159 9.56 0.78 3.45
N CYS A 160 10.39 1.82 3.34
CA CYS A 160 11.53 2.03 4.22
C CYS A 160 11.14 2.40 5.66
N VAL A 161 10.04 3.13 5.87
CA VAL A 161 9.46 3.42 7.18
C VAL A 161 8.96 2.13 7.84
N ASN A 162 8.16 1.36 7.10
CA ASN A 162 7.50 0.15 7.59
C ASN A 162 8.48 -0.98 7.91
N VAL A 163 9.64 -1.04 7.23
CA VAL A 163 10.68 -2.05 7.51
C VAL A 163 11.65 -1.63 8.63
N CYS A 164 11.60 -0.38 9.11
CA CYS A 164 12.55 0.12 10.10
C CYS A 164 12.15 -0.37 11.51
N PRO A 165 12.87 -1.33 12.13
CA PRO A 165 12.46 -1.88 13.44
C PRO A 165 12.57 -0.85 14.57
N GLU A 166 13.40 0.17 14.37
CA GLU A 166 13.64 1.27 15.29
C GLU A 166 12.68 2.46 15.05
N GLY A 167 11.77 2.37 14.06
CA GLY A 167 10.75 3.40 13.77
C GLY A 167 11.31 4.77 13.35
N ARG A 168 12.45 4.80 12.65
CA ARG A 168 13.28 6.01 12.52
C ARG A 168 13.17 6.82 11.25
N LEU A 169 12.57 6.24 10.21
CA LEU A 169 12.29 6.96 8.99
C LEU A 169 10.86 7.49 9.09
N THR A 170 10.66 8.74 8.70
CA THR A 170 9.34 9.38 8.64
C THR A 170 9.12 9.90 7.22
N ILE A 171 7.88 9.94 6.78
CA ILE A 171 7.44 10.44 5.49
C ILE A 171 6.33 11.45 5.75
N TYR A 172 6.40 12.63 5.11
CA TYR A 172 5.58 13.80 5.42
C TYR A 172 4.87 14.32 4.18
N ARG A 173 3.68 13.78 3.87
CA ARG A 173 3.02 13.97 2.58
C ARG A 173 2.32 15.32 2.45
N GLU A 174 3.07 16.35 2.05
CA GLU A 174 2.53 17.70 1.82
C GLU A 174 1.46 17.74 0.72
N ARG A 175 1.72 17.08 -0.43
CA ARG A 175 0.84 17.13 -1.60
C ARG A 175 0.80 15.80 -2.34
N ILE A 176 -0.30 15.58 -3.05
CA ILE A 176 -0.53 14.43 -3.93
C ILE A 176 -0.87 15.00 -5.30
N LYS A 177 -0.18 14.57 -6.36
CA LYS A 177 -0.60 14.89 -7.74
C LYS A 177 -1.71 13.90 -8.11
N TYR A 178 -2.94 14.39 -8.33
CA TYR A 178 -4.10 13.58 -8.72
C TYR A 178 -4.86 14.25 -9.87
N GLY A 179 -5.59 13.46 -10.67
CA GLY A 179 -6.48 13.96 -11.73
C GLY A 179 -7.85 14.39 -11.20
N ASP A 180 -8.84 14.51 -12.08
CA ASP A 180 -10.24 14.87 -11.75
C ASP A 180 -10.93 13.81 -10.87
N ALA A 181 -10.63 13.75 -9.57
CA ALA A 181 -11.37 12.92 -8.64
C ALA A 181 -12.77 13.51 -8.39
N ARG A 182 -13.83 12.72 -8.63
CA ARG A 182 -15.23 13.17 -8.51
C ARG A 182 -16.02 12.48 -7.39
N SER A 183 -15.49 11.39 -6.82
CA SER A 183 -16.12 10.65 -5.73
C SER A 183 -15.59 11.09 -4.36
N GLY A 184 -16.48 11.36 -3.41
CA GLY A 184 -16.13 11.68 -2.02
C GLY A 184 -15.30 10.62 -1.31
N THR A 185 -15.32 9.37 -1.78
CA THR A 185 -14.46 8.28 -1.28
C THR A 185 -12.99 8.52 -1.63
N TRP A 186 -12.69 8.99 -2.85
CA TRP A 186 -11.32 9.34 -3.26
C TRP A 186 -10.78 10.50 -2.43
N PHE A 187 -11.59 11.53 -2.17
CA PHE A 187 -11.19 12.62 -1.28
C PHE A 187 -10.85 12.11 0.13
N ARG A 188 -11.65 11.21 0.71
CA ARG A 188 -11.31 10.57 2.01
C ARG A 188 -10.01 9.77 1.97
N ALA A 189 -9.73 9.05 0.87
CA ALA A 189 -8.45 8.35 0.71
C ALA A 189 -7.28 9.35 0.65
N PHE A 190 -7.40 10.43 -0.11
CA PHE A 190 -6.36 11.45 -0.20
C PHE A 190 -6.12 12.19 1.14
N LEU A 191 -7.16 12.46 1.92
CA LEU A 191 -7.04 13.03 3.28
C LEU A 191 -6.15 12.18 4.20
N ASN A 192 -6.21 10.85 4.06
CA ASN A 192 -5.38 9.92 4.85
C ASN A 192 -3.96 9.76 4.29
N LEU A 193 -3.74 10.17 3.04
CA LEU A 193 -2.46 10.11 2.34
C LEU A 193 -1.69 11.42 2.39
N THR A 194 -2.27 12.51 2.92
CA THR A 194 -1.59 13.80 3.12
C THR A 194 -1.51 14.18 4.60
N ASP A 195 -0.34 14.67 5.01
CA ASP A 195 -0.11 15.19 6.37
C ASP A 195 -0.53 16.67 6.49
N ASP A 196 -0.68 17.39 5.37
CA ASP A 196 -1.09 18.80 5.34
C ASP A 196 -2.61 18.95 5.49
N LYS A 197 -3.02 19.34 6.71
CA LYS A 197 -4.42 19.59 7.09
C LYS A 197 -5.04 20.85 6.47
N ILE A 198 -4.26 21.69 5.78
CA ILE A 198 -4.76 22.85 5.02
C ILE A 198 -5.05 22.39 3.60
N TYR A 199 -4.07 21.78 2.92
CA TYR A 199 -4.25 21.19 1.58
C TYR A 199 -5.39 20.17 1.55
N ALA A 200 -5.47 19.30 2.57
CA ALA A 200 -6.60 18.41 2.83
C ALA A 200 -7.99 19.09 2.77
N ARG A 201 -8.11 20.31 3.32
CA ARG A 201 -9.38 21.08 3.31
C ARG A 201 -9.64 21.71 1.95
N GLU A 202 -8.63 22.25 1.29
CA GLU A 202 -8.74 22.78 -0.08
C GLU A 202 -9.22 21.70 -1.07
N MET A 203 -8.72 20.47 -0.92
CA MET A 203 -9.18 19.31 -1.70
C MET A 203 -10.67 18.98 -1.45
N LEU A 204 -11.11 18.97 -0.19
CA LEU A 204 -12.51 18.77 0.17
C LEU A 204 -13.42 19.88 -0.40
N GLU A 205 -13.02 21.14 -0.30
CA GLU A 205 -13.80 22.28 -0.81
C GLU A 205 -13.92 22.22 -2.34
N THR A 206 -12.81 21.94 -3.04
CA THR A 206 -12.77 21.72 -4.50
C THR A 206 -13.67 20.56 -4.93
N SER A 207 -13.72 19.47 -4.14
CA SER A 207 -14.62 18.34 -4.41
C SER A 207 -16.09 18.76 -4.39
N ILE A 208 -16.50 19.51 -3.36
CA ILE A 208 -17.88 19.93 -3.14
C ILE A 208 -18.31 20.90 -4.24
N GLU A 209 -17.43 21.80 -4.67
CA GLU A 209 -17.72 22.74 -5.75
C GLU A 209 -17.80 22.05 -7.11
N THR A 210 -16.93 21.07 -7.38
CA THR A 210 -16.96 20.28 -8.62
C THR A 210 -18.23 19.42 -8.71
N SER A 211 -18.62 18.75 -7.61
CA SER A 211 -19.88 17.99 -7.56
C SER A 211 -21.12 18.86 -7.74
N LYS A 212 -21.09 20.14 -7.33
CA LYS A 212 -22.21 21.09 -7.52
C LYS A 212 -22.36 21.60 -8.95
N LYS A 213 -21.32 21.56 -9.79
CA LYS A 213 -21.36 22.02 -11.20
C LYS A 213 -21.92 20.96 -12.16
N LEU A 214 -22.31 19.80 -11.65
CA LEU A 214 -22.82 18.64 -12.41
C LEU A 214 -24.31 18.34 -12.14
N LEU A 215 -25.01 19.26 -11.45
CA LEU A 215 -26.45 19.23 -11.14
C LEU A 215 -27.13 20.49 -11.67
#